data_AF-A0A7W4F1D5-F1
#
_entry.id   AF-A0A7W4F1D5-F1
#
_cell.length_a   1.000
_cell.length_b   1.000
_cell.length_c   1.000
_cell.angle_alpha   90.00
_cell.angle_beta   90.00
_cell.angle_gamma   90.00
#
_symmetry.space_group_name_H-M   'P 1'
#
loop_
_entity.id
_entity.type
_entity.pdbx_description
1 polymer ?
#
loop_
_entity_poly.entity_id
_entity_poly.type
_entity_poly.pdbx_seq_one_letter_code
_entity_poly.pdbx_strand_id
1 'polypeptide(L)' 'MTSQEKPAKILAFVGLPGAGKTEATNFVAAKGFPKIYGGGILYDEMRARGVEITPESQAEFRKQ' A
#
# COMPACT_ATOMS: atom_id res chain seq x y z
N MET A 1 -14.32 30.55 -5.55
CA MET A 1 -14.43 29.29 -6.33
C MET A 1 -13.68 28.22 -5.57
N THR A 2 -14.38 27.36 -4.82
CA THR A 2 -13.77 26.21 -4.16
C THR A 2 -13.67 25.07 -5.17
N SER A 3 -12.44 24.72 -5.55
CA SER A 3 -12.19 23.53 -6.35
C SER A 3 -12.51 22.31 -5.48
N GLN A 4 -13.61 21.62 -5.78
CA GLN A 4 -13.96 20.36 -5.15
C GLN A 4 -12.92 19.32 -5.62
N GLU A 5 -11.94 18.98 -4.78
CA GLU A 5 -11.00 17.92 -5.08
C GLU A 5 -11.76 16.59 -5.21
N LYS A 6 -11.71 15.99 -6.39
CA LYS A 6 -12.33 14.67 -6.59
C LYS A 6 -11.59 13.64 -5.72
N PRO A 7 -12.30 12.77 -5.00
CA PRO A 7 -11.66 11.73 -4.22
C PRO A 7 -10.83 10.82 -5.12
N ALA A 8 -9.67 10.40 -4.62
CA ALA A 8 -8.78 9.47 -5.33
C ALA A 8 -9.51 8.15 -5.62
N LYS A 9 -9.31 7.61 -6.82
CA LYS A 9 -9.82 6.28 -7.18
C LYS A 9 -8.77 5.23 -6.84
N ILE A 10 -9.17 4.20 -6.09
CA ILE A 10 -8.31 3.10 -5.66
C ILE A 10 -8.73 1.83 -6.39
N LEU A 11 -7.75 1.13 -6.98
CA LEU A 11 -7.92 -0.20 -7.57
C LEU A 11 -7.17 -1.22 -6.72
N ALA A 12 -7.89 -2.24 -6.22
CA ALA A 12 -7.32 -3.31 -5.42
C ALA A 12 -7.47 -4.67 -6.13
N PHE A 13 -6.35 -5.37 -6.31
CA PHE A 13 -6.34 -6.74 -6.83
C PHE A 13 -6.36 -7.73 -5.65
N VAL A 14 -7.41 -8.55 -5.55
CA VAL A 14 -7.63 -9.54 -4.47
C VAL A 14 -7.85 -10.95 -5.03
N GLY A 15 -7.64 -11.98 -4.21
CA GLY A 15 -7.74 -13.40 -4.62
C GLY A 15 -6.69 -14.31 -4.01
N LEU A 16 -6.83 -15.63 -4.22
CA LEU A 16 -5.95 -16.67 -3.65
C LEU A 16 -4.49 -16.58 -4.16
N PRO A 17 -3.50 -17.13 -3.43
CA PRO A 17 -2.13 -17.28 -3.94
C PRO A 17 -2.11 -17.94 -5.33
N GLY A 18 -1.26 -17.44 -6.22
CA GLY A 18 -1.18 -17.93 -7.62
C GLY A 18 -2.25 -17.37 -8.58
N ALA A 19 -3.25 -16.61 -8.12
CA ALA A 19 -4.31 -16.06 -8.99
C ALA A 19 -3.87 -14.90 -9.93
N GLY A 20 -2.57 -14.63 -10.07
CA GLY A 20 -2.04 -13.59 -10.99
C GLY A 20 -2.18 -12.13 -10.51
N LYS A 21 -2.44 -11.90 -9.22
CA LYS A 21 -2.61 -10.53 -8.66
C LYS A 21 -1.36 -9.66 -8.86
N THR A 22 -0.18 -10.24 -8.70
CA THR A 22 1.10 -9.55 -8.84
C THR A 22 1.30 -9.08 -10.28
N GLU A 23 1.02 -9.96 -11.23
CA GLU A 23 1.10 -9.70 -12.68
C GLU A 23 0.13 -8.60 -13.09
N ALA A 24 -1.14 -8.67 -12.64
CA ALA A 24 -2.14 -7.65 -12.91
C ALA A 24 -1.74 -6.27 -12.34
N THR A 25 -1.21 -6.25 -11.10
CA THR A 25 -0.73 -5.01 -10.47
C THR A 25 0.45 -4.42 -11.24
N ASN A 26 1.42 -5.24 -11.65
CA ASN A 26 2.58 -4.80 -12.40
C ASN A 26 2.22 -4.30 -13.81
N PHE A 27 1.25 -4.93 -14.47
CA PHE A 27 0.74 -4.48 -15.77
C PHE A 27 0.14 -3.08 -15.69
N VAL A 28 -0.68 -2.80 -14.66
CA VAL A 28 -1.26 -1.47 -14.45
C VAL A 28 -0.18 -0.46 -14.05
N ALA A 29 0.78 -0.85 -13.20
CA ALA A 29 1.89 0.01 -12.80
C ALA A 29 2.76 0.44 -14.01
N ALA A 30 3.02 -0.47 -14.95
CA ALA A 30 3.75 -0.18 -16.18
C ALA A 30 3.06 0.86 -17.09
N LYS A 31 1.76 1.13 -16.88
CA LYS A 31 1.00 2.18 -17.56
C LYS A 31 1.07 3.55 -16.86
N GLY A 32 1.90 3.69 -15.83
CA GLY A 32 2.10 4.95 -15.10
C GLY A 32 1.20 5.13 -13.89
N PHE A 33 0.42 4.13 -13.51
CA PHE A 33 -0.37 4.19 -12.27
C PHE A 33 0.51 3.87 -11.06
N PRO A 34 0.45 4.67 -9.98
CA PRO A 34 1.20 4.38 -8.76
C PRO A 34 0.74 3.05 -8.15
N LYS A 35 1.71 2.21 -7.79
CA LYS A 35 1.49 0.92 -7.13
C LYS A 35 1.80 1.05 -5.65
N ILE A 36 0.86 0.62 -4.82
CA ILE A 36 1.04 0.55 -3.37
C ILE A 36 1.06 -0.93 -2.98
N TYR A 37 2.08 -1.37 -2.24
CA TYR A 37 2.13 -2.72 -1.71
C TYR A 37 1.50 -2.77 -0.32
N GLY A 38 0.27 -3.26 -0.23
CA GLY A 38 -0.51 -3.24 1.02
C GLY A 38 0.18 -3.91 2.22
N GLY A 39 0.93 -4.99 2.00
CA GLY A 39 1.73 -5.63 3.07
C GLY A 39 2.97 -4.84 3.50
N GLY A 40 3.39 -3.87 2.68
CA GLY A 40 4.58 -3.03 2.86
C GLY A 40 4.30 -1.69 3.52
N ILE A 41 3.09 -1.14 3.35
CA ILE A 41 2.74 0.23 3.80
C ILE A 41 3.10 0.45 5.26
N LEU A 42 2.81 -0.52 6.13
CA LEU A 42 3.14 -0.44 7.55
C LEU A 42 4.66 -0.28 7.76
N TYR A 43 5.45 -1.09 7.06
CA TYR A 43 6.91 -1.04 7.16
C TYR A 43 7.48 0.25 6.55
N ASP A 44 6.89 0.74 5.46
CA ASP A 44 7.32 1.98 4.81
C ASP A 44 7.06 3.18 5.73
N GLU A 45 5.92 3.21 6.41
CA GLU A 45 5.59 4.24 7.40
C GLU A 45 6.49 4.13 8.64
N MET A 46 6.72 2.93 9.17
CA MET A 46 7.64 2.70 10.28
C MET A 46 9.04 3.23 9.96
N ARG A 47 9.57 2.95 8.75
CA ARG A 47 10.85 3.50 8.29
C ARG A 47 10.82 5.02 8.17
N ALA A 48 9.75 5.58 7.61
CA ALA A 48 9.60 7.03 7.45
C ALA A 48 9.62 7.77 8.81
N ARG A 49 9.11 7.11 9.87
CA ARG A 49 9.12 7.62 11.25
C ARG A 49 10.36 7.26 12.05
N GLY A 50 11.32 6.55 11.46
CA GLY A 50 12.52 6.07 12.16
C GLY A 50 12.26 4.99 13.21
N VAL A 51 11.14 4.28 13.11
CA VAL A 51 10.79 3.15 13.99
C VAL A 51 11.51 1.90 13.49
N GLU A 52 12.32 1.30 14.36
CA GLU A 52 12.97 0.02 14.07
C GLU A 52 11.92 -1.08 13.84
N ILE A 53 12.12 -1.94 12.84
CA ILE A 53 11.16 -3.00 12.50
C ILE A 53 11.46 -4.24 13.34
N THR A 54 10.75 -4.38 14.46
CA THR A 54 10.74 -5.59 15.31
C THR A 54 9.31 -6.13 15.44
N PRO A 55 9.10 -7.37 15.88
CA PRO A 55 7.76 -7.88 16.15
C PRO A 55 6.97 -7.02 17.15
N GLU A 56 7.64 -6.50 18.17
CA GLU A 56 7.07 -5.67 19.23
C GLU A 56 6.68 -4.30 18.69
N SER A 57 7.59 -3.63 17.97
CA SER A 57 7.31 -2.30 17.41
C SER A 57 6.21 -2.36 16.36
N GLN A 58 6.12 -3.44 15.56
CA GLN A 58 5.00 -3.66 14.64
C GLN A 58 3.66 -3.82 15.36
N ALA A 59 3.64 -4.58 16.46
CA ALA A 59 2.43 -4.80 17.24
C ALA A 59 1.95 -3.50 17.89
N GLU A 60 2.87 -2.66 18.34
CA GLU A 60 2.57 -1.34 18.89
C GLU A 60 2.12 -0.35 17.80
N PHE A 61 2.77 -0.36 16.64
CA PHE A 61 2.42 0.51 15.51
C PHE A 61 1.03 0.22 14.94
N ARG A 62 0.59 -1.05 14.96
CA ARG A 62 -0.76 -1.47 14.52
C ARG A 62 -1.88 -1.09 15.49
N LYS A 63 -1.56 -0.72 16.73
CA LYS A 63 -2.55 -0.33 17.76
C LYS A 63 -2.90 1.16 17.75
N GLN A 64 -2.16 1.97 16.98
CA GLN A 64 -2.35 3.42 16.89
C GLN A 64 -3.54 3.80 15.99
#